data_AF-A0A6A3TGL3-F1
#
_entry.id   AF-A0A6A3TGL3-F1
#
_cell.length_a   1.000
_cell.length_b   1.000
_cell.length_c   1.000
_cell.angle_alpha   90.00
_cell.angle_beta   90.00
_cell.angle_gamma   90.00
#
_symmetry.space_group_name_H-M   'P 1'
#
loop_
_entity.id
_entity.type
_entity.pdbx_description
1 polymer ?
#
loop_
_entity_poly.entity_id
_entity_poly.type
_entity_poly.pdbx_seq_one_letter_code
_entity_poly.pdbx_strand_id
1 'polypeptide(L)'
;MIELEAALVKFFAHLKKPEGQKEFKDVSKKLQRPKSDEWLTIKCLQKLLGPFAIASETLGGQTYPTMPLVLPALSGIRKHLEQKDLFVALAAEAGEEPYVAQTTLMMNECRQVMLKLYEKRFNEVEKSELRWVAYLDPRVGKWMSHLSSADTPSASNDLVQAMVELAQTCMPAQAVASRSQTPIQASDEQHRNFMHHHMFGPDVVRREATDLETECKK
;
A
#
# COMPACT_ATOMS: atom_id res chain seq x y z
N MET A 1 0.34 16.40 3.48
CA MET A 1 0.58 16.77 4.90
C MET A 1 1.74 17.76 5.09
N ILE A 2 2.74 17.81 4.18
CA ILE A 2 3.71 18.92 4.11
C ILE A 2 2.98 20.28 4.07
N GLU A 3 1.85 20.33 3.36
CA GLU A 3 0.97 21.51 3.32
C GLU A 3 0.37 21.88 4.68
N LEU A 4 0.02 20.87 5.49
CA LEU A 4 -0.62 21.10 6.80
C LEU A 4 0.39 21.61 7.82
N GLU A 5 1.64 21.12 7.79
CA GLU A 5 2.70 21.61 8.67
C GLU A 5 2.94 23.11 8.43
N ALA A 6 3.18 23.51 7.18
CA ALA A 6 3.37 24.92 6.83
C ALA A 6 2.14 25.79 7.16
N ALA A 7 0.92 25.29 6.90
CA ALA A 7 -0.31 25.98 7.24
C ALA A 7 -0.47 26.14 8.76
N LEU A 8 -0.17 25.11 9.54
CA LEU A 8 -0.24 25.15 11.00
C LEU A 8 0.82 26.09 11.57
N VAL A 9 2.04 26.12 11.03
CA VAL A 9 3.05 27.10 11.44
C VAL A 9 2.56 28.53 11.23
N LYS A 10 1.96 28.82 10.06
CA LYS A 10 1.36 30.14 9.77
C LYS A 10 0.21 30.46 10.71
N PHE A 11 -0.66 29.49 10.96
CA PHE A 11 -1.80 29.63 11.88
C PHE A 11 -1.35 29.94 13.32
N PHE A 12 -0.41 29.17 13.86
CA PHE A 12 0.14 29.43 15.20
C PHE A 12 0.94 30.73 15.27
N ALA A 13 1.54 31.20 14.16
CA ALA A 13 2.13 32.53 14.09
C ALA A 13 1.05 33.62 14.11
N HIS A 14 -0.09 33.43 13.44
CA HIS A 14 -1.24 34.34 13.49
C HIS A 14 -1.89 34.39 14.87
N LEU A 15 -2.04 33.26 15.57
CA LEU A 15 -2.56 33.22 16.94
C LEU A 15 -1.73 34.02 17.96
N LYS A 16 -0.45 34.30 17.65
CA LYS A 16 0.40 35.15 18.50
C LYS A 16 0.17 36.65 18.27
N LYS A 17 -0.51 37.03 17.18
CA LYS A 17 -0.82 38.43 16.87
C LYS A 17 -2.10 38.91 17.57
N PRO A 18 -2.25 40.21 17.86
CA PRO A 18 -3.46 40.75 18.48
C PRO A 18 -4.74 40.43 17.68
N GLU A 19 -4.67 40.47 16.35
CA GLU A 19 -5.79 40.19 15.47
C GLU A 19 -6.22 38.71 15.58
N GLY A 20 -5.25 37.79 15.54
CA GLY A 20 -5.51 36.37 15.69
C GLY A 20 -6.01 35.99 17.08
N GLN A 21 -5.55 36.66 18.14
CA GLN A 21 -6.09 36.45 19.49
C GLN A 21 -7.54 36.92 19.63
N LYS A 22 -7.93 38.00 18.94
CA LYS A 22 -9.30 38.50 18.93
C LYS A 22 -10.22 37.59 18.11
N GLU A 23 -9.75 37.13 16.95
CA GLU A 23 -10.47 36.22 16.04
C GLU A 23 -10.67 34.83 16.67
N PHE A 24 -9.62 34.28 17.30
CA PHE A 24 -9.61 32.93 17.86
C PHE A 24 -9.56 32.94 19.40
N LYS A 25 -10.32 33.85 20.03
CA LYS A 25 -10.31 34.06 21.48
C LYS A 25 -10.58 32.79 22.30
N ASP A 26 -11.41 31.89 21.79
CA ASP A 26 -11.89 30.71 22.51
C ASP A 26 -10.89 29.55 22.52
N VAL A 27 -9.92 29.58 21.60
CA VAL A 27 -8.95 28.50 21.34
C VAL A 27 -7.49 28.92 21.47
N SER A 28 -7.19 30.22 21.40
CA SER A 28 -5.82 30.77 21.44
C SER A 28 -5.01 30.35 22.66
N LYS A 29 -5.67 30.11 23.81
CA LYS A 29 -5.03 29.64 25.06
C LYS A 29 -5.07 28.12 25.25
N LYS A 30 -5.86 27.40 24.43
CA LYS A 30 -6.09 25.95 24.57
C LYS A 30 -5.24 25.14 23.59
N LEU A 31 -4.93 25.72 22.43
CA LEU A 31 -4.17 25.06 21.39
C LEU A 31 -2.68 25.18 21.67
N GLN A 32 -1.99 24.04 21.63
CA GLN A 32 -0.54 23.99 21.66
C GLN A 32 -0.01 23.66 20.27
N ARG A 33 1.05 24.35 19.87
CA ARG A 33 1.76 24.04 18.64
C ARG A 33 2.47 22.70 18.82
N PRO A 34 2.35 21.76 17.86
CA PRO A 34 3.11 20.53 17.95
C PRO A 34 4.61 20.80 17.97
N LYS A 35 5.31 20.10 18.84
CA LYS A 35 6.76 20.16 19.02
C LYS A 35 7.48 19.42 17.89
N SER A 36 8.79 19.63 17.76
CA SER A 36 9.59 19.02 16.68
C SER A 36 9.62 17.49 16.75
N ASP A 37 9.68 16.92 17.94
CA ASP A 37 9.59 15.47 18.19
C ASP A 37 8.20 14.92 17.83
N GLU A 38 7.14 15.66 18.13
CA GLU A 38 5.77 15.31 17.74
C GLU A 38 5.60 15.34 16.21
N TRP A 39 6.19 16.33 15.52
CA TRP A 39 6.20 16.38 14.06
C TRP A 39 6.90 15.19 13.43
N LEU A 40 8.09 14.85 13.92
CA LEU A 40 8.81 13.67 13.45
C LEU A 40 7.98 12.39 13.70
N THR A 41 7.37 12.28 14.88
CA THR A 41 6.49 11.15 15.22
C THR A 41 5.30 11.04 14.25
N ILE A 42 4.64 12.16 13.94
CA ILE A 42 3.53 12.21 12.97
C ILE A 42 4.01 11.77 11.58
N LYS A 43 5.14 12.29 11.08
CA LYS A 43 5.73 11.89 9.79
C LYS A 43 6.01 10.38 9.75
N CYS A 44 6.59 9.83 10.81
CA CYS A 44 6.85 8.39 10.93
C CYS A 44 5.55 7.58 10.95
N LEU A 45 4.53 8.01 11.70
CA LEU A 45 3.22 7.34 11.74
C LEU A 45 2.56 7.33 10.37
N GLN A 46 2.61 8.45 9.63
CA GLN A 46 2.10 8.50 8.27
C GLN A 46 2.83 7.51 7.36
N LYS A 47 4.16 7.46 7.45
CA LYS A 47 4.97 6.53 6.65
C LYS A 47 4.62 5.08 7.00
N LEU A 48 4.43 4.77 8.28
CA LEU A 48 4.05 3.45 8.77
C LEU A 48 2.66 3.03 8.31
N LEU A 49 1.68 3.93 8.38
CA LEU A 49 0.27 3.65 8.12
C LEU A 49 -0.16 3.87 6.65
N GLY A 50 0.65 4.54 5.84
CA GLY A 50 0.35 4.86 4.45
C GLY A 50 -0.13 3.66 3.63
N PRO A 51 0.57 2.51 3.64
CA PRO A 51 0.12 1.31 2.93
C PRO A 51 -1.24 0.78 3.36
N PHE A 52 -1.63 0.93 4.63
CA PHE A 52 -2.95 0.53 5.12
C PHE A 52 -4.06 1.40 4.54
N ALA A 53 -3.83 2.71 4.44
CA ALA A 53 -4.78 3.62 3.82
C ALA A 53 -5.01 3.26 2.35
N ILE A 54 -3.93 3.03 1.60
CA ILE A 54 -3.99 2.65 0.17
C ILE A 54 -4.70 1.30 0.01
N ALA A 55 -4.36 0.30 0.82
CA ALA A 55 -5.01 -1.00 0.79
C ALA A 55 -6.50 -0.89 1.11
N SER A 56 -6.87 -0.07 2.10
CA SER A 56 -8.27 0.11 2.50
C SER A 56 -9.09 0.78 1.39
N GLU A 57 -8.53 1.79 0.72
CA GLU A 57 -9.16 2.44 -0.42
C GLU A 57 -9.29 1.47 -1.61
N THR A 58 -8.20 0.77 -1.94
CA THR A 58 -8.15 -0.15 -3.08
C THR A 58 -9.10 -1.34 -2.89
N LEU A 59 -9.11 -1.95 -1.71
CA LEU A 59 -9.96 -3.11 -1.41
C LEU A 59 -11.40 -2.73 -1.10
N GLY A 60 -11.65 -1.48 -0.68
CA GLY A 60 -12.98 -0.92 -0.47
C GLY A 60 -13.73 -0.58 -1.77
N GLY A 61 -13.10 -0.72 -2.94
CA GLY A 61 -13.69 -0.42 -4.23
C GLY A 61 -15.00 -1.15 -4.48
N GLN A 62 -16.04 -0.41 -4.89
CA GLN A 62 -17.39 -0.93 -5.18
C GLN A 62 -17.60 -1.32 -6.64
N THR A 63 -16.68 -0.92 -7.54
CA THR A 63 -16.88 -0.96 -9.01
C THR A 63 -16.03 -2.00 -9.73
N TYR A 64 -15.09 -2.65 -9.04
CA TYR A 64 -14.21 -3.68 -9.61
C TYR A 64 -14.01 -4.83 -8.62
N PRO A 65 -13.90 -6.10 -9.06
CA PRO A 65 -13.59 -7.21 -8.17
C PRO A 65 -12.26 -7.01 -7.45
N THR A 66 -12.29 -6.81 -6.13
CA THR A 66 -11.09 -6.56 -5.32
C THR A 66 -10.48 -7.83 -4.72
N MET A 67 -11.17 -8.97 -4.83
CA MET A 67 -10.68 -10.26 -4.31
C MET A 67 -9.27 -10.65 -4.81
N PRO A 68 -8.93 -10.51 -6.12
CA PRO A 68 -7.57 -10.77 -6.60
C PRO A 68 -6.50 -9.84 -6.01
N LEU A 69 -6.91 -8.70 -5.46
CA LEU A 69 -6.01 -7.68 -4.92
C LEU A 69 -5.73 -7.86 -3.41
N VAL A 70 -6.49 -8.73 -2.73
CA VAL A 70 -6.38 -8.92 -1.27
C VAL A 70 -4.98 -9.38 -0.90
N LEU A 71 -4.46 -10.44 -1.51
CA LEU A 71 -3.12 -10.92 -1.20
C LEU A 71 -1.99 -9.98 -1.63
N PRO A 72 -2.03 -9.38 -2.84
CA PRO A 72 -1.09 -8.33 -3.19
C PRO A 72 -1.04 -7.18 -2.18
N ALA A 73 -2.20 -6.71 -1.72
CA ALA A 73 -2.28 -5.64 -0.74
C ALA A 73 -1.74 -6.07 0.63
N LEU A 74 -2.12 -7.25 1.10
CA LEU A 74 -1.65 -7.81 2.37
C LEU A 74 -0.12 -8.01 2.35
N SER A 75 0.42 -8.68 1.34
CA SER A 75 1.86 -8.92 1.21
C SER A 75 2.65 -7.61 1.15
N GLY A 76 2.12 -6.59 0.46
CA GLY A 76 2.72 -5.26 0.42
C GLY A 76 2.81 -4.59 1.79
N ILE A 77 1.74 -4.66 2.58
CA ILE A 77 1.74 -4.16 3.98
C ILE A 77 2.77 -4.93 4.81
N ARG A 78 2.82 -6.26 4.71
CA ARG A 78 3.79 -7.07 5.47
C ARG A 78 5.22 -6.69 5.13
N LYS A 79 5.57 -6.65 3.83
CA LYS A 79 6.91 -6.24 3.37
C LYS A 79 7.29 -4.84 3.85
N HIS A 80 6.36 -3.90 3.82
CA HIS A 80 6.58 -2.55 4.35
C HIS A 80 6.84 -2.56 5.86
N LEU A 81 6.09 -3.35 6.62
CA LEU A 81 6.30 -3.49 8.06
C LEU A 81 7.60 -4.22 8.40
N GLU A 82 8.10 -5.11 7.55
CA GLU A 82 9.37 -5.83 7.72
C GLU A 82 10.60 -4.91 7.53
N GLN A 83 10.48 -3.84 6.74
CA GLN A 83 11.56 -2.87 6.48
C GLN A 83 12.11 -2.25 7.77
N LYS A 84 13.37 -2.56 8.08
CA LYS A 84 14.03 -2.09 9.31
C LYS A 84 14.52 -0.65 9.22
N ASP A 85 14.73 -0.17 8.00
CA ASP A 85 15.22 1.16 7.64
C ASP A 85 14.07 2.14 7.30
N LEU A 86 12.82 1.76 7.59
CA LEU A 86 11.61 2.49 7.19
C LEU A 86 11.62 3.99 7.54
N PHE A 87 12.26 4.36 8.65
CA PHE A 87 12.29 5.74 9.17
C PHE A 87 13.63 6.45 8.94
N VAL A 88 14.63 5.81 8.33
CA VAL A 88 15.99 6.36 8.19
C VAL A 88 15.99 7.69 7.44
N ALA A 89 15.24 7.78 6.34
CA ALA A 89 15.15 9.03 5.57
C ALA A 89 14.51 10.18 6.36
N LEU A 90 13.49 9.89 7.18
CA LEU A 90 12.83 10.89 8.03
C LEU A 90 13.72 11.34 9.19
N ALA A 91 14.49 10.41 9.77
CA ALA A 91 15.49 10.74 10.78
C ALA A 91 16.60 11.62 10.19
N ALA A 92 17.08 11.30 8.98
CA ALA A 92 18.09 12.10 8.29
C ALA A 92 17.60 13.51 7.95
N GLU A 93 16.33 13.66 7.53
CA GLU A 93 15.71 14.97 7.30
C GLU A 93 15.62 15.81 8.60
N ALA A 94 15.39 15.17 9.75
CA ALA A 94 15.31 15.84 11.04
C ALA A 94 16.67 16.24 11.62
N GLY A 95 17.78 15.66 11.13
CA GLY A 95 19.14 16.00 11.54
C GLY A 95 19.58 15.42 12.89
N GLU A 96 20.69 15.94 13.42
CA GLU A 96 21.34 15.49 14.67
C GLU A 96 20.72 16.13 15.92
N GLU A 97 19.38 16.13 15.99
CA GLU A 97 18.65 16.70 17.12
C GLU A 97 18.49 15.68 18.27
N PRO A 98 18.51 16.11 19.55
CA PRO A 98 18.46 15.20 20.70
C PRO A 98 17.26 14.25 20.73
N TYR A 99 16.13 14.68 20.16
CA TYR A 99 14.90 13.87 20.14
C TYR A 99 14.89 12.79 19.06
N VAL A 100 15.71 12.91 18.01
CA VAL A 100 15.61 12.07 16.79
C VAL A 100 15.88 10.60 17.09
N ALA A 101 16.93 10.32 17.88
CA ALA A 101 17.28 8.96 18.26
C ALA A 101 16.15 8.28 19.06
N GLN A 102 15.59 8.99 20.04
CA GLN A 102 14.51 8.48 20.89
C GLN A 102 13.21 8.26 20.08
N THR A 103 12.82 9.22 19.26
CA THR A 103 11.63 9.09 18.40
C THR A 103 11.78 7.93 17.42
N THR A 104 12.95 7.77 16.80
CA THR A 104 13.22 6.69 15.85
C THR A 104 13.18 5.31 16.50
N LEU A 105 13.71 5.18 17.73
CA LEU A 105 13.62 3.96 18.52
C LEU A 105 12.15 3.59 18.79
N MET A 106 11.38 4.53 19.36
CA MET A 106 9.96 4.35 19.68
C MET A 106 9.15 3.96 18.44
N MET A 107 9.39 4.61 17.29
CA MET A 107 8.68 4.30 16.06
C MET A 107 9.03 2.93 15.50
N ASN A 108 10.28 2.47 15.67
CA ASN A 108 10.67 1.10 15.32
C ASN A 108 10.00 0.05 16.22
N GLU A 109 9.87 0.32 17.52
CA GLU A 109 9.13 -0.55 18.42
C GLU A 109 7.65 -0.62 18.01
N CYS A 110 7.05 0.52 17.68
CA CYS A 110 5.68 0.58 17.14
C CYS A 110 5.52 -0.25 15.86
N ARG A 111 6.46 -0.12 14.91
CA ARG A 111 6.50 -0.95 13.68
C ARG A 111 6.56 -2.44 14.00
N GLN A 112 7.40 -2.85 14.95
CA GLN A 112 7.51 -4.24 15.37
C GLN A 112 6.23 -4.77 16.00
N VAL A 113 5.56 -3.97 16.83
CA VAL A 113 4.25 -4.33 17.40
C VAL A 113 3.21 -4.48 16.29
N MET A 114 3.17 -3.54 15.35
CA MET A 114 2.25 -3.60 14.20
C MET A 114 2.50 -4.84 13.32
N LEU A 115 3.76 -5.20 13.07
CA LEU A 115 4.12 -6.42 12.34
C LEU A 115 3.60 -7.67 13.06
N LYS A 116 3.83 -7.79 14.36
CA LYS A 116 3.32 -8.93 15.15
C LYS A 116 1.80 -9.03 15.12
N LEU A 117 1.10 -7.89 15.24
CA LEU A 117 -0.36 -7.85 15.15
C LEU A 117 -0.85 -8.22 13.75
N TYR A 118 -0.15 -7.75 12.72
CA TYR A 118 -0.42 -8.09 11.33
C TYR A 118 -0.30 -9.60 11.11
N GLU A 119 0.83 -10.20 11.49
CA GLU A 119 1.09 -11.64 11.32
C GLU A 119 0.04 -12.46 12.04
N LYS A 120 -0.26 -12.12 13.29
CA LYS A 120 -1.31 -12.79 14.07
C LYS A 120 -2.68 -12.77 13.37
N ARG A 121 -2.99 -11.68 12.65
CA ARG A 121 -4.30 -11.50 12.02
C ARG A 121 -4.38 -12.09 10.62
N PHE A 122 -3.32 -12.02 9.83
CA PHE A 122 -3.38 -12.23 8.38
C PHE A 122 -2.51 -13.38 7.85
N ASN A 123 -1.65 -14.01 8.66
CA ASN A 123 -0.76 -15.08 8.20
C ASN A 123 -1.52 -16.26 7.58
N GLU A 124 -2.66 -16.65 8.16
CA GLU A 124 -3.49 -17.73 7.60
C GLU A 124 -4.22 -17.30 6.33
N VAL A 125 -4.57 -16.02 6.20
CA VAL A 125 -5.17 -15.48 4.96
C VAL A 125 -4.14 -15.50 3.82
N GLU A 126 -2.89 -15.10 4.09
CA GLU A 126 -1.78 -15.20 3.13
C GLU A 126 -1.44 -16.64 2.72
N LYS A 127 -1.85 -17.63 3.51
CA LYS A 127 -1.67 -19.07 3.21
C LYS A 127 -2.88 -19.74 2.59
N SER A 128 -3.99 -19.03 2.46
CA SER A 128 -5.25 -19.59 1.95
C SER A 128 -5.27 -19.75 0.43
N GLU A 129 -6.35 -20.34 -0.08
CA GLU A 129 -6.69 -20.46 -1.50
C GLU A 129 -6.66 -19.14 -2.28
N LEU A 130 -6.67 -17.98 -1.61
CA LEU A 130 -6.56 -16.68 -2.25
C LEU A 130 -5.25 -16.50 -3.04
N ARG A 131 -4.24 -17.37 -2.83
CA ARG A 131 -2.94 -17.36 -3.52
C ARG A 131 -3.07 -17.39 -5.03
N TRP A 132 -3.91 -18.27 -5.55
CA TRP A 132 -4.10 -18.37 -6.99
C TRP A 132 -5.14 -17.37 -7.50
N VAL A 133 -6.06 -16.89 -6.65
CA VAL A 133 -7.10 -15.91 -7.02
C VAL A 133 -6.48 -14.61 -7.54
N ALA A 134 -5.26 -14.25 -7.12
CA ALA A 134 -4.53 -13.10 -7.65
C ALA A 134 -4.23 -13.21 -9.17
N TYR A 135 -4.13 -14.41 -9.73
CA TYR A 135 -3.97 -14.61 -11.18
C TYR A 135 -5.19 -14.16 -12.00
N LEU A 136 -6.37 -14.05 -11.37
CA LEU A 136 -7.59 -13.64 -12.06
C LEU A 136 -7.56 -12.15 -12.43
N ASP A 137 -6.69 -11.34 -11.83
CA ASP A 137 -6.44 -9.98 -12.28
C ASP A 137 -5.21 -9.94 -13.20
N PRO A 138 -5.39 -9.70 -14.51
CA PRO A 138 -4.28 -9.69 -15.47
C PRO A 138 -3.25 -8.58 -15.20
N ARG A 139 -3.60 -7.55 -14.42
CA ARG A 139 -2.66 -6.49 -14.00
C ARG A 139 -1.67 -7.02 -12.96
N VAL A 140 -2.08 -7.99 -12.15
CA VAL A 140 -1.26 -8.61 -11.11
C VAL A 140 -0.50 -9.83 -11.67
N GLY A 141 -1.17 -10.61 -12.52
CA GLY A 141 -0.69 -11.90 -13.04
C GLY A 141 0.67 -11.87 -13.73
N LYS A 142 1.07 -10.72 -14.30
CA LYS A 142 2.39 -10.57 -14.95
C LYS A 142 3.55 -10.49 -13.95
N TRP A 143 3.33 -9.93 -12.77
CA TRP A 143 4.42 -9.59 -11.84
C TRP A 143 4.41 -10.43 -10.58
N MET A 144 3.22 -10.80 -10.07
CA MET A 144 3.00 -11.65 -8.90
C MET A 144 3.98 -11.39 -7.75
N SER A 145 4.34 -10.12 -7.50
CA SER A 145 5.45 -9.79 -6.61
C SER A 145 5.15 -10.09 -5.13
N HIS A 146 3.92 -10.49 -4.84
CA HIS A 146 3.42 -10.92 -3.54
C HIS A 146 3.69 -12.40 -3.25
N LEU A 147 3.91 -13.24 -4.27
CA LEU A 147 4.31 -14.63 -4.13
C LEU A 147 5.84 -14.75 -4.08
N SER A 148 6.34 -15.74 -3.33
CA SER A 148 7.74 -16.14 -3.43
C SER A 148 7.97 -16.95 -4.71
N SER A 149 9.21 -16.99 -5.19
CA SER A 149 9.57 -17.83 -6.35
C SER A 149 9.28 -19.32 -6.14
N ALA A 150 9.22 -19.77 -4.88
CA ALA A 150 8.85 -21.14 -4.52
C ALA A 150 7.32 -21.37 -4.56
N ASP A 151 6.52 -20.34 -4.28
CA ASP A 151 5.06 -20.45 -4.21
C ASP A 151 4.40 -20.23 -5.58
N THR A 152 5.03 -19.48 -6.50
CA THR A 152 4.48 -19.18 -7.84
C THR A 152 4.09 -20.44 -8.62
N PRO A 153 4.91 -21.51 -8.71
CA PRO A 153 4.52 -22.72 -9.44
C PRO A 153 3.31 -23.42 -8.83
N SER A 154 3.23 -23.46 -7.49
CA SER A 154 2.10 -24.08 -6.77
C SER A 154 0.81 -23.31 -7.06
N ALA A 155 0.82 -21.98 -6.89
CA ALA A 155 -0.35 -21.15 -7.12
C ALA A 155 -0.83 -21.20 -8.58
N SER A 156 0.09 -21.34 -9.55
CA SER A 156 -0.26 -21.56 -10.95
C SER A 156 -0.94 -22.90 -11.18
N ASN A 157 -0.46 -23.97 -10.53
CA ASN A 157 -1.08 -25.30 -10.64
C ASN A 157 -2.48 -25.30 -9.99
N ASP A 158 -2.63 -24.63 -8.86
CA ASP A 158 -3.92 -24.51 -8.16
C ASP A 158 -4.97 -23.79 -9.03
N LEU A 159 -4.58 -22.74 -9.77
CA LEU A 159 -5.45 -22.10 -10.77
C LEU A 159 -5.88 -23.08 -11.86
N VAL A 160 -4.93 -23.82 -12.44
CA VAL A 160 -5.24 -24.79 -13.51
C VAL A 160 -6.19 -25.86 -13.01
N GLN A 161 -5.94 -26.38 -11.81
CA GLN A 161 -6.81 -27.37 -11.16
C GLN A 161 -8.22 -26.81 -10.95
N ALA A 162 -8.35 -25.60 -10.41
CA ALA A 162 -9.64 -24.94 -10.22
C ALA A 162 -10.38 -24.71 -11.56
N MET A 163 -9.66 -24.36 -12.64
CA MET A 163 -10.24 -24.22 -13.98
C MET A 163 -10.73 -25.56 -14.54
N VAL A 164 -10.00 -26.65 -14.32
CA VAL A 164 -10.38 -28.00 -14.74
C VAL A 164 -11.64 -28.46 -14.00
N GLU A 165 -11.68 -28.27 -12.68
CA GLU A 165 -12.86 -28.60 -11.86
C GLU A 165 -14.09 -27.79 -12.29
N LEU A 166 -13.92 -26.48 -12.54
CA LEU A 166 -14.99 -25.64 -13.04
C LEU A 166 -15.48 -26.11 -14.42
N ALA A 167 -14.57 -26.43 -15.34
CA ALA A 167 -14.90 -26.91 -16.68
C ALA A 167 -15.66 -28.25 -16.65
N GLN A 168 -15.27 -29.17 -15.75
CA GLN A 168 -16.00 -30.41 -15.52
C GLN A 168 -17.43 -30.16 -15.02
N THR A 169 -17.62 -29.09 -14.24
CA THR A 169 -18.92 -28.68 -13.70
C THR A 169 -19.77 -27.89 -14.71
N CYS A 170 -19.15 -27.22 -15.68
CA CYS A 170 -19.81 -26.36 -16.68
C CYS A 170 -20.17 -27.05 -18.01
N MET A 171 -19.98 -28.36 -18.15
CA MET A 171 -20.51 -29.11 -19.29
C MET A 171 -22.06 -29.18 -19.19
N PRO A 172 -22.78 -28.98 -20.31
CA PRO A 172 -23.76 -27.90 -20.53
C PRO A 172 -24.98 -27.88 -19.56
N ALA A 173 -25.57 -26.74 -19.22
CA ALA A 173 -26.35 -25.90 -20.15
C ALA A 173 -25.90 -24.42 -20.27
N GLN A 174 -25.84 -23.98 -21.52
CA GLN A 174 -25.42 -22.68 -22.05
C GLN A 174 -26.10 -21.45 -21.39
N ALA A 175 -25.33 -20.37 -21.18
CA ALA A 175 -25.66 -19.02 -21.70
C ALA A 175 -24.49 -18.06 -21.43
N VAL A 176 -24.07 -17.34 -22.48
CA VAL A 176 -22.99 -16.36 -22.49
C VAL A 176 -23.59 -14.95 -22.47
N ALA A 177 -23.20 -14.11 -21.51
CA ALA A 177 -23.25 -12.63 -21.57
C ALA A 177 -22.47 -12.12 -20.32
N SER A 178 -21.64 -11.08 -20.28
CA SER A 178 -21.36 -9.93 -21.15
C SER A 178 -20.00 -9.34 -20.73
N ARG A 179 -19.30 -8.66 -21.66
CA ARG A 179 -18.14 -7.81 -21.36
C ARG A 179 -18.58 -6.42 -20.91
N SER A 180 -17.91 -5.87 -19.89
CA SER A 180 -17.97 -4.45 -19.54
C SER A 180 -16.55 -3.91 -19.32
N GLN A 181 -16.21 -2.81 -19.98
CA GLN A 181 -14.99 -2.02 -19.74
C GLN A 181 -15.36 -0.73 -19.00
N THR A 182 -14.51 -0.28 -18.08
CA THR A 182 -14.61 1.04 -17.45
C THR A 182 -13.24 1.74 -17.37
N PRO A 183 -13.18 3.08 -17.44
CA PRO A 183 -11.95 3.85 -17.59
C PRO A 183 -11.32 4.27 -16.25
N ILE A 184 -10.01 4.52 -16.27
CA ILE A 184 -9.17 4.86 -15.11
C ILE A 184 -9.00 6.39 -15.01
N GLN A 185 -9.21 6.96 -13.82
CA GLN A 185 -8.72 8.29 -13.43
C GLN A 185 -7.58 8.16 -12.42
N ALA A 186 -6.60 9.05 -12.51
CA ALA A 186 -5.36 9.04 -11.75
C ALA A 186 -5.34 10.09 -10.63
N SER A 187 -4.66 9.77 -9.51
CA SER A 187 -4.25 10.73 -8.48
C SER A 187 -3.07 10.21 -7.63
N ASP A 188 -2.13 11.13 -7.38
CA ASP A 188 -1.01 11.29 -6.41
C ASP A 188 0.03 10.19 -6.10
N GLU A 189 1.28 10.63 -5.95
CA GLU A 189 2.39 10.10 -6.76
C GLU A 189 3.59 9.53 -5.97
N GLN A 190 3.54 9.39 -4.64
CA GLN A 190 4.72 8.88 -3.88
C GLN A 190 4.45 7.65 -3.03
N HIS A 191 3.35 7.59 -2.28
CA HIS A 191 2.96 6.38 -1.54
C HIS A 191 2.26 5.37 -2.46
N ARG A 192 1.57 5.89 -3.48
CA ARG A 192 1.00 5.10 -4.57
C ARG A 192 2.09 4.32 -5.26
N ASN A 193 3.23 4.92 -5.59
CA ASN A 193 4.29 4.22 -6.32
C ASN A 193 4.73 2.91 -5.65
N PHE A 194 4.97 2.86 -4.34
CA PHE A 194 5.36 1.58 -3.71
C PHE A 194 4.25 0.53 -3.80
N MET A 195 3.06 0.83 -3.27
CA MET A 195 1.96 -0.16 -3.23
C MET A 195 1.46 -0.51 -4.63
N HIS A 196 1.37 0.48 -5.52
CA HIS A 196 1.00 0.28 -6.92
C HIS A 196 2.03 -0.57 -7.65
N HIS A 197 3.34 -0.25 -7.55
CA HIS A 197 4.38 -1.09 -8.15
C HIS A 197 4.43 -2.49 -7.54
N HIS A 198 4.13 -2.61 -6.25
CA HIS A 198 4.09 -3.92 -5.60
C HIS A 198 2.90 -4.75 -6.12
N MET A 199 1.71 -4.16 -6.20
CA MET A 199 0.49 -4.87 -6.59
C MET A 199 0.41 -5.12 -8.10
N PHE A 200 0.79 -4.13 -8.92
CA PHE A 200 0.57 -4.12 -10.37
C PHE A 200 1.86 -4.10 -11.19
N GLY A 201 3.03 -4.03 -10.54
CA GLY A 201 4.32 -3.87 -11.19
C GLY A 201 4.63 -2.43 -11.63
N PRO A 202 5.87 -2.17 -12.11
CA PRO A 202 6.26 -0.86 -12.62
C PRO A 202 5.53 -0.46 -13.90
N ASP A 203 5.14 0.81 -14.03
CA ASP A 203 4.41 1.34 -15.20
C ASP A 203 5.24 1.30 -16.49
N VAL A 204 6.58 1.27 -16.38
CA VAL A 204 7.49 1.22 -17.53
C VAL A 204 8.09 -0.18 -17.66
N VAL A 205 7.51 -0.97 -18.56
CA VAL A 205 8.14 -2.20 -19.05
C VAL A 205 9.21 -1.78 -20.05
N ARG A 206 10.49 -1.96 -19.72
CA ARG A 206 11.56 -1.94 -20.73
C ARG A 206 11.31 -3.16 -21.63
N ARG A 207 10.62 -2.96 -22.75
CA ARG A 207 10.49 -3.99 -23.79
C ARG A 207 11.87 -4.16 -24.42
N GLU A 208 12.57 -5.23 -24.06
CA GLU A 208 13.43 -5.85 -25.07
C GLU A 208 12.49 -6.40 -26.14
N ALA A 209 12.69 -5.96 -27.38
CA ALA A 209 11.89 -6.40 -28.50
C ALA A 209 12.24 -7.87 -28.76
N THR A 210 11.44 -8.79 -28.24
CA THR A 210 11.45 -10.18 -28.69
C THR A 210 10.75 -10.23 -30.04
N ASP A 211 11.53 -10.58 -31.05
CA ASP A 211 11.10 -10.77 -32.43
C ASP A 211 10.17 -12.00 -32.52
N LEU A 212 8.91 -11.74 -32.90
CA LEU A 212 7.83 -12.72 -33.04
C LEU A 212 8.16 -13.86 -34.03
N GLU A 213 9.19 -13.69 -34.87
CA GLU A 213 9.61 -14.71 -35.82
C GLU A 213 10.32 -15.92 -35.17
N THR A 214 10.81 -15.80 -33.93
CA THR A 214 11.59 -16.87 -33.29
C THR A 214 10.77 -17.89 -32.49
N GLU A 215 9.54 -17.58 -32.06
CA GLU A 215 8.72 -18.52 -31.27
C GLU A 215 7.88 -19.50 -32.10
N CYS A 216 7.61 -19.21 -33.39
CA CYS A 216 6.81 -20.10 -34.25
C CYS A 216 7.59 -21.27 -34.88
N LYS A 217 8.82 -21.56 -34.44
CA LYS A 217 9.66 -22.66 -34.98
C LYS A 217 10.11 -23.69 -33.93
N LYS A 218 9.34 -23.91 -32.86
CA LYS A 218 9.53 -25.07 -31.98
C LYS A 218 8.28 -25.92 -31.89
#